data_AF-I6NDZ8-F1
#
_entry.id   AF-I6NDZ8-F1
#
_cell.length_a   1.000
_cell.length_b   1.000
_cell.length_c   1.000
_cell.angle_alpha   90.00
_cell.angle_beta   90.00
_cell.angle_gamma   90.00
#
_symmetry.space_group_name_H-M   'P 1'
#
loop_
_entity.id
_entity.type
_entity.pdbx_description
1 polymer ?
#
loop_
_entity_poly.entity_id
_entity_poly.type
_entity_poly.pdbx_seq_one_letter_code
_entity_poly.pdbx_strand_id
1 'polypeptide(L)'
;MAIDLQKHQRSLVYQRSRQYLAHAHSVASKVRSETQLRQYYTLIQEAIRGFEYLKNELQLTIAQDLQVTLDLVRVLLDETHEVELAEQYLNGIRTRLQPTTLTDDKYLVDFYLLYHIPMLKRDPGNKLLLKNLGRLIGTFNKSDPWRLVFQYCRIAILDMNKSSRNISSITADYAEMLNSTTSLEPGAEGEINGFLLCSYVTFLLNRTLLVSNDDLEKLKLLKTKSDRISVKIKIWAMLLELLIAIYQDENITLLLYDFKEFFGRHKETLNTGRDSILLQIKPGLKLKVEVPFFNSADCKNILLLFQSVSYLPTCYSKSSNFSTKFLPKVLRTSEELKQNVARKASLSKLYSIGSIYDHIKELCQFYQAWEQMILNGPIENNLPQLRNSDYYDLLESMNSHLLIPRKSIKHVYNLYESLLKSKDSEVRLIAFMHCFILTISQLSQCNEEPDQFSRLIQQANNTWNQIIKNMEHTPMVNNNTWLCTIATLWVLSKFEPFSNHPLPNDNDEERQLYLKKLENYYTANSLLSSDQSAQPSSFKLKKCLLLHFLLNFLGGTIFVSDIQERCNLSASCFQMCKQQHMPVIRYIGGIWHLINCTVAMKNKEVAVTRAKLDNLVCELLKSR
;
A
#
# COMPACT_ATOMS: atom_id res chain seq x y z
N MET A 1 -7.74 5.87 61.68
CA MET A 1 -8.68 5.46 60.61
C MET A 1 -9.53 6.62 60.07
N ALA A 2 -10.45 7.23 60.83
CA ALA A 2 -11.28 8.36 60.31
C ALA A 2 -10.45 9.62 59.98
N ILE A 3 -9.46 9.96 60.82
CA ILE A 3 -8.52 11.07 60.60
C ILE A 3 -7.59 10.79 59.40
N ASP A 4 -7.16 9.54 59.22
CA ASP A 4 -6.33 9.14 58.09
C ASP A 4 -7.09 9.17 56.76
N LEU A 5 -8.39 8.84 56.79
CA LEU A 5 -9.27 8.88 55.63
C LEU A 5 -9.45 10.31 55.12
N GLN A 6 -9.66 11.29 56.02
CA GLN A 6 -9.74 12.71 55.65
C GLN A 6 -8.39 13.27 55.22
N LYS A 7 -7.29 12.89 55.90
CA LYS A 7 -5.95 13.43 55.61
C LYS A 7 -5.35 12.92 54.29
N HIS A 8 -5.62 11.68 53.90
CA HIS A 8 -5.06 11.05 52.69
C HIS A 8 -6.06 10.86 51.56
N GLN A 9 -7.28 11.39 51.70
CA GLN A 9 -8.39 11.20 50.75
C GLN A 9 -7.97 11.45 49.30
N ARG A 10 -7.25 12.55 49.04
CA ARG A 10 -6.76 12.92 47.70
C ARG A 10 -5.87 11.85 47.07
N SER A 11 -4.83 11.43 47.80
CA SER A 11 -3.89 10.42 47.30
C SER A 11 -4.58 9.07 47.11
N LEU A 12 -5.46 8.71 48.05
CA LEU A 12 -6.24 7.48 48.00
C LEU A 12 -7.16 7.42 46.77
N VAL A 13 -7.94 8.47 46.51
CA VAL A 13 -8.85 8.52 45.36
C VAL A 13 -8.06 8.47 44.05
N TYR A 14 -6.97 9.25 43.93
CA TYR A 14 -6.13 9.23 42.73
C TYR A 14 -5.52 7.85 42.45
N GLN A 15 -5.00 7.19 43.50
CA GLN A 15 -4.47 5.83 43.37
C GLN A 15 -5.56 4.83 42.98
N ARG A 16 -6.77 4.93 43.56
CA ARG A 16 -7.90 4.06 43.20
C ARG A 16 -8.34 4.25 41.77
N SER A 17 -8.46 5.49 41.27
CA SER A 17 -8.77 5.75 39.86
C SER A 17 -7.78 5.07 38.92
N ARG A 18 -6.48 5.16 39.24
CA ARG A 18 -5.43 4.48 38.46
C ARG A 18 -5.49 2.96 38.58
N GLN A 19 -5.86 2.42 39.73
CA GLN A 19 -6.03 0.97 39.93
C GLN A 19 -7.21 0.43 39.12
N TYR A 20 -8.35 1.12 39.11
CA TYR A 20 -9.50 0.74 38.28
C TYR A 20 -9.13 0.73 36.79
N LEU A 21 -8.46 1.78 36.30
CA LEU A 21 -7.98 1.86 34.92
C LEU A 21 -6.98 0.75 34.59
N ALA A 22 -5.98 0.54 35.45
CA ALA A 22 -4.98 -0.52 35.25
C ALA A 22 -5.61 -1.91 35.25
N HIS A 23 -6.63 -2.13 36.09
CA HIS A 23 -7.36 -3.40 36.12
C HIS A 23 -8.18 -3.58 34.84
N ALA A 24 -8.91 -2.56 34.40
CA ALA A 24 -9.65 -2.57 33.13
C ALA A 24 -8.72 -2.95 31.96
N HIS A 25 -7.59 -2.24 31.80
CA HIS A 25 -6.62 -2.52 30.75
C HIS A 25 -5.98 -3.91 30.85
N SER A 26 -5.88 -4.48 32.05
CA SER A 26 -5.38 -5.85 32.24
C SER A 26 -6.37 -6.94 31.84
N VAL A 27 -7.66 -6.65 31.86
CA VAL A 27 -8.73 -7.59 31.47
C VAL A 27 -9.28 -7.33 30.07
N ALA A 28 -8.90 -6.22 29.41
CA ALA A 28 -9.37 -5.82 28.08
C ALA A 28 -9.25 -6.95 27.03
N SER A 29 -8.11 -7.65 26.98
CA SER A 29 -7.88 -8.73 26.01
C SER A 29 -8.77 -9.97 26.24
N LYS A 30 -9.39 -10.09 27.42
CA LYS A 30 -10.25 -11.20 27.83
C LYS A 30 -11.73 -10.95 27.59
N VAL A 31 -12.11 -9.74 27.15
CA VAL A 31 -13.50 -9.41 26.85
C VAL A 31 -13.95 -10.19 25.62
N ARG A 32 -14.94 -11.06 25.80
CA ARG A 32 -15.53 -11.95 24.77
C ARG A 32 -17.07 -11.97 24.82
N SER A 33 -17.68 -11.29 25.78
CA SER A 33 -19.13 -11.27 25.99
C SER A 33 -19.60 -9.89 26.44
N GLU A 34 -20.89 -9.64 26.24
CA GLU A 34 -21.57 -8.39 26.66
C GLU A 34 -21.43 -8.13 28.18
N THR A 35 -21.53 -9.17 29.01
CA THR A 35 -21.36 -9.03 30.47
C THR A 35 -19.96 -8.57 30.84
N GLN A 36 -18.93 -9.12 30.20
CA GLN A 36 -17.54 -8.71 30.43
C GLN A 36 -17.28 -7.29 29.90
N LEU A 37 -17.92 -6.91 28.79
CA LEU A 37 -17.86 -5.56 28.24
C LEU A 37 -18.42 -4.54 29.23
N ARG A 38 -19.58 -4.84 29.84
CA ARG A 38 -20.16 -4.01 30.91
C ARG A 38 -19.23 -3.88 32.11
N GLN A 39 -18.67 -5.00 32.60
CA GLN A 39 -17.71 -4.98 33.70
C GLN A 39 -16.47 -4.13 33.38
N TYR A 40 -15.93 -4.24 32.17
CA TYR A 40 -14.83 -3.42 31.70
C TYR A 40 -15.19 -1.91 31.79
N TYR A 41 -16.33 -1.52 31.22
CA TYR A 41 -16.74 -0.11 31.23
C TYR A 41 -17.18 0.38 32.62
N THR A 42 -17.64 -0.48 33.53
CA THR A 42 -17.84 -0.11 34.94
C THR A 42 -16.51 0.31 35.58
N LEU A 43 -15.42 -0.44 35.36
CA LEU A 43 -14.11 -0.06 35.89
C LEU A 43 -13.61 1.27 35.30
N ILE A 44 -13.82 1.49 33.99
CA ILE A 44 -13.50 2.77 33.34
C ILE A 44 -14.33 3.91 33.95
N GLN A 45 -15.63 3.71 34.14
CA GLN A 45 -16.53 4.70 34.73
C GLN A 45 -16.12 5.08 36.15
N GLU A 46 -15.75 4.11 36.99
CA GLU A 46 -15.26 4.38 38.35
C GLU A 46 -13.90 5.13 38.34
N ALA A 47 -13.03 4.86 37.36
CA ALA A 47 -11.81 5.64 37.17
C ALA A 47 -12.12 7.11 36.82
N ILE A 48 -13.02 7.34 35.85
CA ILE A 48 -13.47 8.67 35.42
C ILE A 48 -14.06 9.44 36.61
N ARG A 49 -15.04 8.85 37.31
CA ARG A 49 -15.68 9.46 38.50
C ARG A 49 -14.67 9.85 39.56
N GLY A 50 -13.68 9.00 39.82
CA GLY A 50 -12.64 9.31 40.79
C GLY A 50 -11.76 10.50 40.36
N PHE A 51 -11.43 10.61 39.06
CA PHE A 51 -10.71 11.78 38.55
C PHE A 51 -11.57 13.06 38.58
N GLU A 52 -12.85 12.98 38.23
CA GLU A 52 -13.79 14.09 38.31
C GLU A 52 -13.97 14.57 39.76
N TYR A 53 -14.08 13.64 40.72
CA TYR A 53 -14.14 13.95 42.15
C TYR A 53 -12.93 14.76 42.59
N LEU A 54 -11.72 14.35 42.20
CA LEU A 54 -10.49 15.09 42.52
C LEU A 54 -10.49 16.50 41.92
N LYS A 55 -11.05 16.67 40.72
CA LYS A 55 -11.03 17.92 39.99
C LYS A 55 -12.08 18.92 40.48
N ASN A 56 -13.26 18.43 40.83
CA ASN A 56 -14.42 19.26 41.17
C ASN A 56 -14.52 19.54 42.68
N GLU A 57 -14.19 18.57 43.53
CA GLU A 57 -14.44 18.65 44.98
C GLU A 57 -13.21 19.06 45.81
N LEU A 58 -12.02 19.06 45.22
CA LEU A 58 -10.76 19.34 45.94
C LEU A 58 -9.96 20.48 45.30
N GLN A 59 -9.34 21.30 46.14
CA GLN A 59 -8.38 22.32 45.69
C GLN A 59 -7.04 21.68 45.33
N LEU A 60 -6.73 21.64 44.04
CA LEU A 60 -5.50 21.11 43.47
C LEU A 60 -4.48 22.21 43.18
N THR A 61 -3.20 21.93 43.43
CA THR A 61 -2.11 22.76 42.89
C THR A 61 -2.10 22.68 41.37
N ILE A 62 -1.44 23.64 40.70
CA ILE A 62 -1.43 23.68 39.21
C ILE A 62 -0.85 22.40 38.61
N ALA A 63 0.25 21.89 39.16
CA ALA A 63 0.85 20.63 38.72
C ALA A 63 -0.07 19.41 38.95
N GLN A 64 -0.80 19.39 40.08
CA GLN A 64 -1.77 18.33 40.36
C GLN A 64 -2.98 18.40 39.44
N ASP A 65 -3.53 19.59 39.20
CA ASP A 65 -4.66 19.77 38.30
C ASP A 65 -4.28 19.39 36.87
N LEU A 66 -3.09 19.77 36.41
CA LEU A 66 -2.58 19.35 35.11
C LEU A 66 -2.51 17.82 34.99
N GLN A 67 -1.86 17.15 35.96
CA GLN A 67 -1.72 15.70 35.94
C GLN A 67 -3.09 14.99 35.94
N VAL A 68 -3.99 15.36 36.85
CA VAL A 68 -5.34 14.77 36.96
C VAL A 68 -6.14 15.03 35.68
N THR A 69 -6.07 16.25 35.14
CA THR A 69 -6.78 16.63 33.92
C THR A 69 -6.29 15.83 32.73
N LEU A 70 -4.97 15.71 32.54
CA LEU A 70 -4.42 14.96 31.41
C LEU A 70 -4.73 13.46 31.50
N ASP A 71 -4.70 12.88 32.70
CA ASP A 71 -5.07 11.48 32.89
C ASP A 71 -6.57 11.25 32.66
N LEU A 72 -7.44 12.14 33.15
CA LEU A 72 -8.88 12.12 32.87
C LEU A 72 -9.16 12.23 31.36
N VAL A 73 -8.57 13.23 30.71
CA VAL A 73 -8.73 13.48 29.27
C VAL A 73 -8.27 12.27 28.45
N ARG A 74 -7.14 11.65 28.79
CA ARG A 74 -6.71 10.41 28.11
C ARG A 74 -7.75 9.31 28.19
N VAL A 75 -8.34 9.09 29.37
CA VAL A 75 -9.39 8.07 29.53
C VAL A 75 -10.64 8.44 28.74
N LEU A 76 -11.08 9.71 28.78
CA LEU A 76 -12.23 10.17 28.00
C LEU A 76 -12.00 9.96 26.50
N LEU A 77 -10.83 10.32 25.99
CA LEU A 77 -10.49 10.20 24.58
C LEU A 77 -10.30 8.74 24.12
N ASP A 78 -9.71 7.88 24.97
CA ASP A 78 -9.40 6.49 24.58
C ASP A 78 -10.60 5.54 24.76
N GLU A 79 -11.51 5.82 25.70
CA GLU A 79 -12.55 4.88 26.14
C GLU A 79 -13.98 5.37 25.94
N THR A 80 -14.21 6.64 25.61
CA THR A 80 -15.56 7.23 25.52
C THR A 80 -15.78 8.01 24.22
N HIS A 81 -17.01 8.49 24.03
CA HIS A 81 -17.37 9.41 22.95
C HIS A 81 -17.41 10.89 23.40
N GLU A 82 -17.04 11.19 24.66
CA GLU A 82 -17.16 12.50 25.28
C GLU A 82 -15.97 13.42 24.92
N VAL A 83 -15.78 13.64 23.62
CA VAL A 83 -14.66 14.44 23.09
C VAL A 83 -14.83 15.93 23.46
N GLU A 84 -16.07 16.44 23.46
CA GLU A 84 -16.40 17.80 23.88
C GLU A 84 -16.08 18.02 25.37
N LEU A 85 -16.38 17.05 26.23
CA LEU A 85 -16.07 17.14 27.66
C LEU A 85 -14.56 17.15 27.89
N ALA A 86 -13.81 16.30 27.17
CA ALA A 86 -12.36 16.33 27.20
C ALA A 86 -11.80 17.70 26.76
N GLU A 87 -12.37 18.30 25.72
CA GLU A 87 -12.02 19.64 25.24
C GLU A 87 -12.32 20.73 26.29
N GLN A 88 -13.46 20.65 26.99
CA GLN A 88 -13.82 21.56 28.07
C GLN A 88 -12.79 21.49 29.22
N TYR A 89 -12.43 20.29 29.66
CA TYR A 89 -11.42 20.13 30.70
C TYR A 89 -10.05 20.67 30.29
N LEU A 90 -9.64 20.47 29.04
CA LEU A 90 -8.40 21.01 28.50
C LEU A 90 -8.43 22.55 28.42
N ASN A 91 -9.53 23.15 27.98
CA ASN A 91 -9.68 24.60 27.97
C ASN A 91 -9.69 25.21 29.39
N GLY A 92 -10.26 24.49 30.36
CA GLY A 92 -10.21 24.85 31.77
C GLY A 92 -8.78 24.92 32.31
N ILE A 93 -7.99 23.86 32.14
CA ILE A 93 -6.58 23.86 32.59
C ILE A 93 -5.74 24.85 31.77
N ARG A 94 -6.00 25.00 30.46
CA ARG A 94 -5.33 25.99 29.60
C ARG A 94 -5.45 27.39 30.17
N THR A 95 -6.67 27.79 30.56
CA THR A 95 -6.94 29.10 31.16
C THR A 95 -6.19 29.30 32.48
N ARG A 96 -6.15 28.25 33.32
CA ARG A 96 -5.37 28.29 34.58
C ARG A 96 -3.86 28.36 34.36
N LEU A 97 -3.36 27.75 33.28
CA LEU A 97 -1.92 27.79 32.93
C LEU A 97 -1.49 29.12 32.34
N GLN A 98 -2.37 29.87 31.64
CA GLN A 98 -2.04 31.14 30.98
C GLN A 98 -1.19 32.11 31.82
N PRO A 99 -1.53 32.44 33.07
CA PRO A 99 -0.74 33.38 33.89
C PRO A 99 0.59 32.80 34.42
N THR A 100 0.88 31.52 34.21
CA THR A 100 2.09 30.86 34.73
C THR A 100 3.27 30.94 33.77
N THR A 101 4.47 30.62 34.25
CA THR A 101 5.69 30.48 33.43
C THR A 101 5.87 29.07 32.86
N LEU A 102 4.90 28.16 33.04
CA LEU A 102 4.97 26.75 32.64
C LEU A 102 4.69 26.60 31.13
N THR A 103 5.65 26.99 30.29
CA THR A 103 5.50 27.00 28.82
C THR A 103 5.29 25.61 28.23
N ASP A 104 6.06 24.61 28.66
CA ASP A 104 5.95 23.24 28.14
C ASP A 104 4.58 22.61 28.45
N ASP A 105 4.01 22.90 29.63
CA ASP A 105 2.68 22.45 30.01
C ASP A 105 1.59 23.11 29.16
N LYS A 106 1.74 24.40 28.83
CA LYS A 106 0.84 25.10 27.89
C LYS A 106 0.86 24.43 26.51
N TYR A 107 2.05 24.16 25.99
CA TYR A 107 2.20 23.52 24.68
C TYR A 107 1.72 22.07 24.67
N LEU A 108 1.87 21.34 25.77
CA LEU A 108 1.29 20.01 25.91
C LEU A 108 -0.24 20.04 25.83
N VAL A 109 -0.89 20.99 26.49
CA VAL A 109 -2.34 21.18 26.40
C VAL A 109 -2.75 21.59 24.97
N ASP A 110 -2.01 22.51 24.35
CA ASP A 110 -2.24 22.90 22.95
C ASP A 110 -2.05 21.72 21.98
N PHE A 111 -1.11 20.80 22.23
CA PHE A 111 -0.94 19.58 21.44
C PHE A 111 -2.19 18.69 21.50
N TYR A 112 -2.81 18.51 22.67
CA TYR A 112 -4.07 17.77 22.74
C TYR A 112 -5.20 18.46 21.96
N LEU A 113 -5.35 19.78 22.13
CA LEU A 113 -6.41 20.57 21.50
C LEU A 113 -6.24 20.68 19.97
N LEU A 114 -5.01 20.75 19.47
CA LEU A 114 -4.71 20.99 18.07
C LEU A 114 -4.42 19.72 17.26
N TYR A 115 -4.15 18.59 17.92
CA TYR A 115 -3.84 17.31 17.27
C TYR A 115 -4.74 16.17 17.74
N HIS A 116 -4.67 15.76 19.01
CA HIS A 116 -5.39 14.55 19.47
C HIS A 116 -6.91 14.66 19.34
N ILE A 117 -7.51 15.76 19.80
CA ILE A 117 -8.96 15.97 19.71
C ILE A 117 -9.42 16.02 18.25
N PRO A 118 -8.84 16.86 17.37
CA PRO A 118 -9.23 16.90 15.96
C PRO A 118 -9.10 15.55 15.23
N MET A 119 -8.03 14.79 15.51
CA MET A 119 -7.83 13.45 14.93
C MET A 119 -8.95 12.49 15.32
N LEU A 120 -9.47 12.58 16.55
CA LEU A 120 -10.56 11.73 17.04
C LEU A 120 -11.94 12.17 16.55
N LYS A 121 -12.22 13.48 16.49
CA LYS A 121 -13.48 14.00 15.93
C LYS A 121 -13.65 13.65 14.46
N ARG A 122 -12.54 13.35 13.77
CA ARG A 122 -12.51 13.14 12.32
C ARG A 122 -13.23 14.24 11.56
N ASP A 123 -12.86 15.49 11.85
CA ASP A 123 -13.31 16.68 11.12
C ASP A 123 -12.21 17.20 10.18
N PRO A 124 -11.99 16.52 9.03
CA PRO A 124 -10.97 16.86 8.06
C PRO A 124 -11.39 18.07 7.22
N GLY A 125 -11.31 19.27 7.79
CA GLY A 125 -11.78 20.46 7.09
C GLY A 125 -11.72 21.76 7.85
N ASN A 126 -11.37 21.73 9.14
CA ASN A 126 -11.35 22.92 9.96
C ASN A 126 -10.21 23.88 9.54
N LYS A 127 -10.51 24.77 8.58
CA LYS A 127 -9.59 25.82 8.11
C LYS A 127 -9.12 26.71 9.26
N LEU A 128 -9.96 26.90 10.28
CA LEU A 128 -9.62 27.67 11.47
C LEU A 128 -8.55 26.95 12.30
N LEU A 129 -8.65 25.62 12.45
CA LEU A 129 -7.62 24.81 13.10
C LEU A 129 -6.27 24.93 12.39
N LEU A 130 -6.23 24.73 11.08
CA LEU A 130 -4.99 24.86 10.30
C LEU A 130 -4.42 26.29 10.36
N LYS A 131 -5.28 27.32 10.36
CA LYS A 131 -4.88 28.72 10.54
C LYS A 131 -4.30 28.96 11.93
N ASN A 132 -4.91 28.43 12.98
CA ASN A 132 -4.44 28.56 14.36
C ASN A 132 -3.10 27.84 14.55
N LEU A 133 -2.96 26.64 13.98
CA LEU A 133 -1.73 25.88 14.02
C LEU A 133 -0.60 26.58 13.24
N GLY A 134 -0.89 27.13 12.06
CA GLY A 134 0.07 27.95 11.30
C GLY A 134 0.51 29.20 12.06
N ARG A 135 -0.40 29.88 12.75
CA ARG A 135 -0.07 31.02 13.63
C ARG A 135 0.82 30.60 14.78
N LEU A 136 0.50 29.50 15.47
CA LEU A 136 1.30 28.97 16.57
C LEU A 136 2.71 28.58 16.10
N ILE A 137 2.83 27.86 14.97
CA ILE A 137 4.12 27.55 14.34
C ILE A 137 4.92 28.83 14.05
N GLY A 138 4.25 29.88 13.56
CA GLY A 138 4.85 31.18 13.27
C GLY A 138 5.36 31.94 14.50
N THR A 139 4.87 31.64 15.70
CA THR A 139 5.38 32.24 16.95
C THR A 139 6.68 31.61 17.44
N PHE A 140 7.03 30.42 16.96
CA PHE A 140 8.24 29.73 17.37
C PHE A 140 9.45 30.15 16.53
N ASN A 141 10.57 30.38 17.22
CA ASN A 141 11.88 30.47 16.58
C ASN A 141 12.19 29.16 15.84
N LYS A 142 13.01 29.24 14.77
CA LYS A 142 13.37 28.05 13.98
C LYS A 142 14.07 26.95 14.80
N SER A 143 14.76 27.32 15.87
CA SER A 143 15.45 26.41 16.78
C SER A 143 14.55 25.85 17.89
N ASP A 144 13.30 26.29 18.03
CA ASP A 144 12.42 25.78 19.10
C ASP A 144 11.94 24.36 18.74
N PRO A 145 12.23 23.34 19.58
CA PRO A 145 11.83 21.97 19.30
C PRO A 145 10.31 21.75 19.25
N TRP A 146 9.50 22.60 19.89
CA TRP A 146 8.03 22.53 19.77
C TRP A 146 7.53 22.89 18.38
N ARG A 147 8.28 23.72 17.63
CA ARG A 147 7.97 24.03 16.24
C ARG A 147 7.87 22.75 15.40
N LEU A 148 8.82 21.85 15.59
CA LEU A 148 8.86 20.55 14.90
C LEU A 148 7.64 19.69 15.25
N VAL A 149 7.26 19.64 16.53
CA VAL A 149 6.08 18.89 16.99
C VAL A 149 4.80 19.41 16.32
N PHE A 150 4.58 20.74 16.33
CA PHE A 150 3.38 21.33 15.74
C PHE A 150 3.39 21.33 14.21
N GLN A 151 4.56 21.40 13.56
CA GLN A 151 4.69 21.17 12.12
C GLN A 151 4.26 19.75 11.75
N TYR A 152 4.67 18.73 12.52
CA TYR A 152 4.18 17.36 12.31
C TYR A 152 2.66 17.25 12.50
N CYS A 153 2.10 17.92 13.51
CA CYS A 153 0.65 17.97 13.70
C CYS A 153 -0.06 18.56 12.48
N ARG A 154 0.52 19.60 11.86
CA ARG A 154 -0.05 20.25 10.67
C ARG A 154 -0.07 19.30 9.50
N ILE A 155 1.03 18.58 9.27
CA ILE A 155 1.11 17.54 8.24
C ILE A 155 0.01 16.50 8.45
N ALA A 156 -0.13 15.95 9.66
CA ALA A 156 -1.12 14.91 9.95
C ALA A 156 -2.57 15.39 9.70
N ILE A 157 -2.90 16.63 10.10
CA ILE A 157 -4.22 17.23 9.85
C ILE A 157 -4.44 17.46 8.34
N LEU A 158 -3.43 17.96 7.61
CA LEU A 158 -3.53 18.16 6.16
C LEU A 158 -3.72 16.84 5.41
N ASP A 159 -3.03 15.77 5.83
CA ASP A 159 -3.10 14.45 5.22
C ASP A 159 -4.47 13.78 5.46
N MET A 160 -5.09 14.04 6.61
CA MET A 160 -6.42 13.54 6.95
C MET A 160 -7.49 13.93 5.91
N ASN A 161 -7.39 15.13 5.32
CA ASN A 161 -8.33 15.62 4.31
C ASN A 161 -8.25 14.89 2.97
N LYS A 162 -7.20 14.09 2.75
CA LYS A 162 -6.96 13.35 1.50
C LYS A 162 -7.08 14.18 0.21
N SER A 163 -6.91 15.51 0.30
CA SER A 163 -7.02 16.42 -0.84
C SER A 163 -5.70 16.54 -1.58
N SER A 164 -5.71 16.38 -2.90
CA SER A 164 -4.53 16.58 -3.74
C SER A 164 -3.94 17.98 -3.65
N ARG A 165 -4.75 19.00 -3.31
CA ARG A 165 -4.30 20.39 -3.12
C ARG A 165 -3.33 20.56 -1.95
N ASN A 166 -3.34 19.63 -0.99
CA ASN A 166 -2.48 19.69 0.20
C ASN A 166 -1.10 19.07 -0.03
N ILE A 167 -0.90 18.31 -1.12
CA ILE A 167 0.32 17.53 -1.35
C ILE A 167 1.56 18.42 -1.30
N SER A 168 1.57 19.53 -2.03
CA SER A 168 2.71 20.45 -2.08
C SER A 168 3.05 21.08 -0.72
N SER A 169 2.04 21.39 0.10
CA SER A 169 2.25 21.92 1.45
C SER A 169 2.82 20.85 2.38
N ILE A 170 2.34 19.60 2.27
CA ILE A 170 2.83 18.49 3.10
C ILE A 170 4.28 18.17 2.75
N THR A 171 4.62 18.07 1.46
CA THR A 171 5.99 17.79 1.03
C THR A 171 6.96 18.92 1.42
N ALA A 172 6.53 20.18 1.33
CA ALA A 172 7.32 21.33 1.79
C ALA A 172 7.56 21.30 3.31
N ASP A 173 6.53 21.00 4.11
CA ASP A 173 6.66 20.91 5.57
C ASP A 173 7.61 19.76 5.97
N TYR A 174 7.51 18.58 5.32
CA TYR A 174 8.47 17.48 5.55
C TYR A 174 9.90 17.88 5.19
N ALA A 175 10.11 18.54 4.05
CA ALA A 175 11.44 18.99 3.63
C ALA A 175 12.04 20.01 4.61
N GLU A 176 11.25 20.97 5.09
CA GLU A 176 11.68 21.94 6.12
C GLU A 176 12.09 21.21 7.41
N MET A 177 11.26 20.27 7.87
CA MET A 177 11.51 19.53 9.10
C MET A 177 12.77 18.66 8.99
N LEU A 178 12.95 17.92 7.88
CA LEU A 178 14.12 17.07 7.65
C LEU A 178 15.43 17.87 7.61
N ASN A 179 15.40 19.11 7.09
CA ASN A 179 16.56 20.00 7.10
C ASN A 179 16.84 20.58 8.50
N SER A 180 15.79 20.82 9.28
CA SER A 180 15.88 21.46 10.59
C SER A 180 16.34 20.52 11.71
N THR A 181 16.28 19.20 11.53
CA THR A 181 16.72 18.23 12.56
C THR A 181 18.20 18.32 12.90
N THR A 182 19.02 18.89 12.03
CA THR A 182 20.47 19.09 12.23
C THR A 182 20.83 19.98 13.43
N SER A 183 19.86 20.74 13.94
CA SER A 183 20.01 21.62 15.10
C SER A 183 19.71 20.94 16.45
N LEU A 184 19.33 19.66 16.46
CA LEU A 184 18.97 18.91 17.67
C LEU A 184 20.21 18.35 18.39
N GLU A 185 20.04 17.97 19.65
CA GLU A 185 21.13 17.39 20.46
C GLU A 185 21.77 16.16 19.78
N PRO A 186 23.11 15.99 19.88
CA PRO A 186 23.81 14.86 19.29
C PRO A 186 23.24 13.51 19.76
N GLY A 187 22.63 12.75 18.85
CA GLY A 187 21.99 11.46 19.12
C GLY A 187 20.47 11.47 18.98
N ALA A 188 19.80 12.55 19.41
CA ALA A 188 18.36 12.75 19.17
C ALA A 188 18.06 13.04 17.69
N GLU A 189 18.97 13.75 17.03
CA GLU A 189 18.91 14.06 15.60
C GLU A 189 18.65 12.80 14.74
N GLY A 190 19.41 11.73 14.97
CA GLY A 190 19.35 10.52 14.14
C GLY A 190 18.00 9.79 14.24
N GLU A 191 17.45 9.69 15.46
CA GLU A 191 16.19 8.97 15.68
C GLU A 191 14.98 9.76 15.15
N ILE A 192 14.96 11.08 15.37
CA ILE A 192 13.89 11.96 14.85
C ILE A 192 13.96 12.06 13.34
N ASN A 193 15.15 12.26 12.77
CA ASN A 193 15.34 12.32 11.32
C ASN A 193 14.90 10.99 10.67
N GLY A 194 15.28 9.85 11.26
CA GLY A 194 14.84 8.53 10.79
C GLY A 194 13.32 8.35 10.83
N PHE A 195 12.66 8.79 11.91
CA PHE A 195 11.20 8.78 12.03
C PHE A 195 10.52 9.65 10.97
N LEU A 196 11.01 10.88 10.78
CA LEU A 196 10.45 11.82 9.80
C LEU A 196 10.62 11.30 8.38
N LEU A 197 11.78 10.74 8.04
CA LEU A 197 12.03 10.17 6.72
C LEU A 197 11.12 8.98 6.45
N CYS A 198 10.99 8.05 7.40
CA CYS A 198 10.06 6.91 7.24
C CYS A 198 8.61 7.38 7.11
N SER A 199 8.20 8.39 7.90
CA SER A 199 6.85 8.98 7.80
C SER A 199 6.62 9.63 6.43
N TYR A 200 7.59 10.38 5.92
CA TYR A 200 7.51 11.04 4.63
C TYR A 200 7.39 10.05 3.47
N VAL A 201 8.26 9.04 3.44
CA VAL A 201 8.20 7.98 2.41
C VAL A 201 6.89 7.19 2.52
N THR A 202 6.38 6.93 3.73
CA THR A 202 5.06 6.31 3.93
C THR A 202 3.94 7.17 3.33
N PHE A 203 3.98 8.49 3.54
CA PHE A 203 3.03 9.42 2.94
C PHE A 203 3.10 9.37 1.41
N LEU A 204 4.30 9.42 0.82
CA LEU A 204 4.47 9.36 -0.64
C LEU A 204 3.88 8.07 -1.22
N LEU A 205 4.20 6.91 -0.63
CA LEU A 205 3.67 5.62 -1.08
C LEU A 205 2.14 5.53 -0.95
N ASN A 206 1.59 5.96 0.19
CA ASN A 206 0.14 5.97 0.43
C ASN A 206 -0.62 6.91 -0.53
N ARG A 207 0.06 7.93 -1.07
CA ARG A 207 -0.47 8.85 -2.08
C ARG A 207 -0.11 8.47 -3.50
N THR A 208 0.55 7.32 -3.71
CA THR A 208 1.05 6.90 -5.02
C THR A 208 1.87 7.99 -5.69
N LEU A 209 2.75 8.64 -4.93
CA LEU A 209 3.67 9.68 -5.38
C LEU A 209 5.08 9.12 -5.54
N LEU A 210 5.87 9.74 -6.41
CA LEU A 210 7.25 9.36 -6.66
C LEU A 210 8.12 9.59 -5.42
N VAL A 211 8.92 8.59 -5.08
CA VAL A 211 10.02 8.71 -4.12
C VAL A 211 11.28 9.07 -4.90
N SER A 212 11.92 10.18 -4.53
CA SER A 212 13.15 10.61 -5.20
C SER A 212 14.30 9.64 -4.90
N ASN A 213 15.26 9.54 -5.82
CA ASN A 213 16.46 8.72 -5.59
C ASN A 213 17.23 9.20 -4.35
N ASP A 214 17.28 10.51 -4.10
CA ASP A 214 17.94 11.09 -2.93
C ASP A 214 17.28 10.62 -1.62
N ASP A 215 15.94 10.60 -1.56
CA ASP A 215 15.22 10.14 -0.38
C ASP A 215 15.33 8.63 -0.20
N LEU A 216 15.37 7.87 -1.29
CA LEU A 216 15.64 6.42 -1.26
C LEU A 216 17.04 6.11 -0.73
N GLU A 217 18.07 6.84 -1.16
CA GLU A 217 19.44 6.66 -0.64
C GLU A 217 19.53 7.05 0.84
N LYS A 218 18.89 8.15 1.26
CA LYS A 218 18.78 8.50 2.68
C LYS A 218 18.10 7.39 3.50
N LEU A 219 17.06 6.76 2.95
CA LEU A 219 16.33 5.67 3.60
C LEU A 219 17.21 4.43 3.77
N LYS A 220 17.94 4.03 2.72
CA LYS A 220 18.90 2.90 2.75
C LYS A 220 19.98 3.11 3.82
N LEU A 221 20.49 4.34 3.95
CA LEU A 221 21.50 4.68 4.95
C LEU A 221 21.00 4.55 6.39
N LEU A 222 19.68 4.59 6.67
CA LEU A 222 19.17 4.37 8.03
C LEU A 222 19.48 2.97 8.57
N LYS A 223 19.63 1.97 7.69
CA LYS A 223 19.97 0.59 8.09
C LYS A 223 21.39 0.49 8.66
N THR A 224 22.33 1.19 8.01
CA THR A 224 23.77 1.09 8.26
C THR A 224 24.27 2.16 9.24
N LYS A 225 23.52 3.24 9.45
CA LYS A 225 23.80 4.26 10.46
C LYS A 225 23.83 3.65 11.89
N SER A 226 24.60 4.32 12.76
CA SER A 226 25.08 3.89 14.08
C SER A 226 24.04 3.26 15.01
N ASP A 227 24.52 2.75 16.16
CA ASP A 227 23.71 2.22 17.26
C ASP A 227 22.70 3.22 17.87
N ARG A 228 22.71 4.50 17.42
CA ARG A 228 21.87 5.57 17.93
C ARG A 228 20.45 5.59 17.35
N ILE A 229 20.15 4.79 16.33
CA ILE A 229 18.81 4.67 15.75
C ILE A 229 18.15 3.38 16.25
N SER A 230 16.93 3.50 16.79
CA SER A 230 16.16 2.35 17.24
C SER A 230 15.98 1.30 16.12
N VAL A 231 16.17 0.03 16.50
CA VAL A 231 15.93 -1.14 15.64
C VAL A 231 14.54 -1.09 14.98
N LYS A 232 13.55 -0.48 15.66
CA LYS A 232 12.19 -0.33 15.13
C LYS A 232 12.08 0.66 13.96
N ILE A 233 12.88 1.72 13.94
CA ILE A 233 12.98 2.61 12.78
C ILE A 233 13.73 1.92 11.65
N LYS A 234 14.80 1.18 11.97
CA LYS A 234 15.58 0.44 10.95
C LYS A 234 14.71 -0.58 10.21
N ILE A 235 13.90 -1.38 10.92
CA ILE A 235 13.00 -2.34 10.26
C ILE A 235 11.87 -1.65 9.47
N TRP A 236 11.39 -0.48 9.93
CA TRP A 236 10.42 0.31 9.17
C TRP A 236 11.03 0.76 7.83
N ALA A 237 12.25 1.31 7.85
CA ALA A 237 12.97 1.71 6.65
C ALA A 237 13.16 0.54 5.68
N MET A 238 13.56 -0.64 6.18
CA MET A 238 13.69 -1.84 5.35
C MET A 238 12.37 -2.30 4.72
N LEU A 239 11.26 -2.22 5.46
CA LEU A 239 9.93 -2.55 4.94
C LEU A 239 9.50 -1.56 3.84
N LEU A 240 9.80 -0.28 4.00
CA LEU A 240 9.51 0.75 2.99
C LEU A 240 10.33 0.56 1.71
N GLU A 241 11.62 0.25 1.83
CA GLU A 241 12.46 -0.05 0.67
C GLU A 241 11.98 -1.29 -0.09
N LEU A 242 11.56 -2.33 0.64
CA LEU A 242 10.96 -3.50 0.03
C LEU A 242 9.65 -3.15 -0.70
N LEU A 243 8.80 -2.30 -0.12
CA LEU A 243 7.58 -1.85 -0.78
C LEU A 243 7.88 -1.04 -2.04
N ILE A 244 8.87 -0.14 -2.02
CA ILE A 244 9.29 0.63 -3.21
C ILE A 244 9.72 -0.33 -4.33
N ALA A 245 10.56 -1.32 -4.02
CA ALA A 245 10.98 -2.32 -4.98
C ALA A 245 9.81 -3.16 -5.53
N ILE A 246 8.82 -3.49 -4.69
CA ILE A 246 7.59 -4.18 -5.12
C ILE A 246 6.76 -3.30 -6.05
N TYR A 247 6.56 -2.02 -5.74
CA TYR A 247 5.86 -1.05 -6.60
C TYR A 247 6.52 -0.92 -7.98
N GLN A 248 7.84 -1.04 -8.04
CA GLN A 248 8.63 -0.98 -9.28
C GLN A 248 8.80 -2.34 -9.98
N ASP A 249 8.22 -3.42 -9.43
CA ASP A 249 8.40 -4.81 -9.87
C ASP A 249 9.86 -5.30 -9.93
N GLU A 250 10.72 -4.72 -9.09
CA GLU A 250 12.14 -5.07 -9.02
C GLU A 250 12.39 -6.41 -8.33
N ASN A 251 13.61 -6.93 -8.51
CA ASN A 251 14.06 -8.14 -7.83
C ASN A 251 14.35 -7.85 -6.35
N ILE A 252 13.61 -8.49 -5.45
CA ILE A 252 13.71 -8.28 -4.01
C ILE A 252 14.70 -9.21 -3.29
N THR A 253 15.45 -10.06 -4.00
CA THR A 253 16.26 -11.14 -3.39
C THR A 253 17.33 -10.61 -2.44
N LEU A 254 18.04 -9.53 -2.82
CA LEU A 254 19.05 -8.91 -1.96
C LEU A 254 18.40 -8.30 -0.71
N LEU A 255 17.25 -7.64 -0.84
CA LEU A 255 16.52 -7.10 0.30
C LEU A 255 16.07 -8.20 1.27
N LEU A 256 15.65 -9.36 0.76
CA LEU A 256 15.31 -10.52 1.59
C LEU A 256 16.53 -11.07 2.35
N TYR A 257 17.72 -11.02 1.75
CA TYR A 257 18.97 -11.36 2.44
C TYR A 257 19.27 -10.38 3.57
N ASP A 258 19.12 -9.07 3.33
CA ASP A 258 19.27 -8.04 4.36
C ASP A 258 18.32 -8.29 5.53
N PHE A 259 17.05 -8.63 5.26
CA PHE A 259 16.09 -9.00 6.31
C PHE A 259 16.54 -10.22 7.10
N LYS A 260 17.09 -11.25 6.44
CA LYS A 260 17.61 -12.45 7.12
C LYS A 260 18.75 -12.09 8.07
N GLU A 261 19.70 -11.26 7.63
CA GLU A 261 20.81 -10.77 8.45
C GLU A 261 20.31 -9.92 9.62
N PHE A 262 19.39 -9.00 9.35
CA PHE A 262 18.79 -8.12 10.34
C PHE A 262 18.07 -8.89 11.44
N PHE A 263 17.22 -9.86 11.09
CA PHE A 263 16.57 -10.72 12.07
C PHE A 263 17.56 -11.63 12.81
N GLY A 264 18.65 -12.05 12.15
CA GLY A 264 19.72 -12.79 12.81
C GLY A 264 20.37 -12.02 13.96
N ARG A 265 20.56 -10.70 13.79
CA ARG A 265 21.19 -9.82 14.80
C ARG A 265 20.22 -9.27 15.84
N HIS A 266 19.00 -8.90 15.45
CA HIS A 266 18.13 -8.03 16.26
C HIS A 266 16.80 -8.66 16.70
N LYS A 267 16.58 -9.97 16.47
CA LYS A 267 15.33 -10.66 16.85
C LYS A 267 14.95 -10.48 18.32
N GLU A 268 15.91 -10.64 19.23
CA GLU A 268 15.63 -10.52 20.67
C GLU A 268 15.27 -9.08 21.05
N THR A 269 15.96 -8.08 20.50
CA THR A 269 15.65 -6.66 20.73
C THR A 269 14.25 -6.28 20.23
N LEU A 270 13.82 -6.86 19.09
CA LEU A 270 12.47 -6.64 18.56
C LEU A 270 11.37 -7.24 19.44
N ASN A 271 11.64 -8.36 20.11
CA ASN A 271 10.65 -9.08 20.92
C ASN A 271 10.61 -8.62 22.38
N THR A 272 11.76 -8.24 22.94
CA THR A 272 11.88 -7.77 24.34
C THR A 272 11.71 -6.25 24.47
N GLY A 273 11.81 -5.51 23.36
CA GLY A 273 11.64 -4.06 23.32
C GLY A 273 10.20 -3.60 23.56
N ARG A 274 10.05 -2.36 24.02
CA ARG A 274 8.73 -1.73 24.20
C ARG A 274 8.00 -1.62 22.87
N ASP A 275 6.67 -1.74 22.87
CA ASP A 275 5.77 -1.51 21.71
C ASP A 275 5.72 -0.06 21.20
N SER A 276 6.70 0.76 21.58
CA SER A 276 6.79 2.16 21.21
C SER A 276 8.24 2.59 21.03
N ILE A 277 8.44 3.55 20.13
CA ILE A 277 9.67 4.33 19.99
C ILE A 277 9.50 5.60 20.84
N LEU A 278 10.55 6.00 21.56
CA LEU A 278 10.55 7.21 22.38
C LEU A 278 11.53 8.22 21.77
N LEU A 279 11.00 9.17 21.01
CA LEU A 279 11.78 10.22 20.37
C LEU A 279 12.08 11.32 21.38
N GLN A 280 13.35 11.51 21.74
CA GLN A 280 13.78 12.58 22.64
C GLN A 280 13.87 13.90 21.86
N ILE A 281 12.92 14.82 22.05
CA ILE A 281 12.89 16.10 21.32
C ILE A 281 13.82 17.13 21.98
N LYS A 282 13.73 17.26 23.30
CA LYS A 282 14.60 18.09 24.17
C LYS A 282 14.52 17.56 25.61
N PRO A 283 15.41 17.92 26.54
CA PRO A 283 15.28 17.50 27.95
C PRO A 283 13.87 17.75 28.49
N GLY A 284 13.25 16.72 29.10
CA GLY A 284 11.87 16.77 29.60
C GLY A 284 10.76 16.51 28.57
N LEU A 285 11.03 16.62 27.25
CA LEU A 285 10.05 16.40 26.19
C LEU A 285 10.38 15.16 25.35
N LYS A 286 9.47 14.17 25.37
CA LYS A 286 9.56 12.95 24.58
C LYS A 286 8.27 12.74 23.79
N LEU A 287 8.38 12.38 22.51
CA LEU A 287 7.25 11.86 21.74
C LEU A 287 7.27 10.35 21.79
N LYS A 288 6.13 9.76 22.14
CA LYS A 288 5.93 8.31 22.11
C LYS A 288 5.22 7.93 20.82
N VAL A 289 5.92 7.21 19.94
CA VAL A 289 5.34 6.65 18.71
C VAL A 289 5.00 5.19 18.97
N GLU A 290 3.72 4.85 18.88
CA GLU A 290 3.28 3.48 19.09
C GLU A 290 3.43 2.66 17.82
N VAL A 291 4.20 1.57 17.91
CA VAL A 291 4.56 0.71 16.77
C VAL A 291 4.34 -0.75 17.15
N PRO A 292 3.06 -1.15 17.31
CA PRO A 292 2.73 -2.46 17.85
C PRO A 292 3.21 -3.61 16.97
N PHE A 293 3.35 -3.40 15.66
CA PHE A 293 3.72 -4.42 14.67
C PHE A 293 5.22 -4.53 14.42
N PHE A 294 6.06 -3.68 15.03
CA PHE A 294 7.52 -3.75 14.87
C PHE A 294 8.15 -4.69 15.89
N ASN A 295 7.68 -5.94 15.89
CA ASN A 295 8.26 -7.09 16.58
C ASN A 295 8.58 -8.20 15.57
N SER A 296 9.34 -9.22 15.97
CA SER A 296 9.83 -10.22 15.01
C SER A 296 8.70 -11.04 14.38
N ALA A 297 7.64 -11.37 15.13
CA ALA A 297 6.57 -12.22 14.63
C ALA A 297 5.73 -11.47 13.58
N ASP A 298 5.29 -10.25 13.91
CA ASP A 298 4.51 -9.40 13.01
C ASP A 298 5.30 -9.04 11.75
N CYS A 299 6.56 -8.58 11.89
CA CYS A 299 7.35 -8.20 10.73
C CYS A 299 7.66 -9.38 9.81
N LYS A 300 7.87 -10.59 10.35
CA LYS A 300 8.03 -11.79 9.51
C LYS A 300 6.74 -12.12 8.75
N ASN A 301 5.59 -12.00 9.40
CA ASN A 301 4.29 -12.23 8.77
C ASN A 301 4.00 -11.22 7.64
N ILE A 302 4.27 -9.93 7.88
CA ILE A 302 4.18 -8.86 6.87
C ILE A 302 5.17 -9.10 5.73
N LEU A 303 6.42 -9.48 6.04
CA LEU A 303 7.44 -9.79 5.04
C LEU A 303 7.01 -10.97 4.15
N LEU A 304 6.42 -12.01 4.72
CA LEU A 304 5.87 -13.15 3.98
C LEU A 304 4.73 -12.73 3.03
N LEU A 305 3.88 -11.78 3.44
CA LEU A 305 2.86 -11.20 2.57
C LEU A 305 3.51 -10.46 1.40
N PHE A 306 4.42 -9.52 1.68
CA PHE A 306 5.11 -8.72 0.65
C PHE A 306 5.87 -9.60 -0.33
N GLN A 307 6.56 -10.63 0.16
CA GLN A 307 7.23 -11.61 -0.67
C GLN A 307 6.23 -12.39 -1.55
N SER A 308 5.08 -12.79 -1.00
CA SER A 308 4.03 -13.48 -1.76
C SER A 308 3.44 -12.60 -2.86
N VAL A 309 3.18 -11.32 -2.58
CA VAL A 309 2.71 -10.35 -3.58
C VAL A 309 3.75 -10.17 -4.68
N SER A 310 5.03 -10.02 -4.32
CA SER A 310 6.10 -9.91 -5.31
C SER A 310 6.15 -11.14 -6.23
N TYR A 311 6.07 -12.36 -5.71
CA TYR A 311 6.14 -13.56 -6.56
C TYR A 311 4.81 -13.97 -7.21
N LEU A 312 3.71 -13.25 -6.97
CA LEU A 312 2.38 -13.55 -7.51
C LEU A 312 2.38 -13.73 -9.05
N PRO A 313 3.06 -12.89 -9.86
CA PRO A 313 3.06 -13.07 -11.32
C PRO A 313 3.78 -14.35 -11.80
N THR A 314 4.51 -15.03 -10.91
CA THR A 314 5.27 -16.26 -11.19
C THR A 314 4.64 -17.52 -10.58
N CYS A 315 3.38 -17.44 -10.15
CA CYS A 315 2.64 -18.53 -9.51
C CYS A 315 2.58 -19.84 -10.34
N TYR A 316 2.65 -19.75 -11.67
CA TYR A 316 2.65 -20.90 -12.58
C TYR A 316 3.91 -21.77 -12.46
N SER A 317 5.02 -21.22 -11.97
CA SER A 317 6.30 -21.92 -11.89
C SER A 317 6.40 -22.75 -10.61
N LYS A 318 6.63 -24.06 -10.74
CA LYS A 318 6.85 -24.95 -9.57
C LYS A 318 8.05 -24.52 -8.70
N SER A 319 9.04 -23.84 -9.28
CA SER A 319 10.21 -23.34 -8.55
C SER A 319 9.99 -21.97 -7.89
N SER A 320 8.92 -21.25 -8.26
CA SER A 320 8.67 -19.87 -7.80
C SER A 320 7.23 -19.62 -7.35
N ASN A 321 6.44 -20.67 -7.12
CA ASN A 321 5.06 -20.62 -6.59
C ASN A 321 4.99 -20.29 -5.09
N PHE A 322 5.72 -19.25 -4.69
CA PHE A 322 5.82 -18.81 -3.31
C PHE A 322 4.45 -18.36 -2.77
N SER A 323 3.71 -17.56 -3.54
CA SER A 323 2.37 -17.07 -3.18
C SER A 323 1.42 -18.20 -2.80
N THR A 324 1.33 -19.24 -3.64
CA THR A 324 0.47 -20.41 -3.42
C THR A 324 0.74 -21.11 -2.08
N LYS A 325 2.01 -21.18 -1.67
CA LYS A 325 2.43 -21.84 -0.42
C LYS A 325 2.28 -20.94 0.80
N PHE A 326 2.55 -19.64 0.66
CA PHE A 326 2.74 -18.76 1.81
C PHE A 326 1.57 -17.83 2.10
N LEU A 327 0.70 -17.49 1.13
CA LEU A 327 -0.54 -16.75 1.41
C LEU A 327 -1.45 -17.48 2.44
N PRO A 328 -1.69 -18.82 2.34
CA PRO A 328 -2.45 -19.54 3.36
C PRO A 328 -1.78 -19.49 4.74
N LYS A 329 -0.44 -19.52 4.78
CA LYS A 329 0.33 -19.43 6.02
C LYS A 329 0.20 -18.05 6.66
N VAL A 330 0.27 -16.98 5.88
CA VAL A 330 0.08 -15.59 6.37
C VAL A 330 -1.34 -15.43 6.93
N LEU A 331 -2.35 -15.95 6.23
CA LEU A 331 -3.74 -15.91 6.71
C LEU A 331 -3.87 -16.57 8.09
N ARG A 332 -3.38 -17.81 8.24
CA ARG A 332 -3.43 -18.54 9.51
C ARG A 332 -2.63 -17.84 10.62
N THR A 333 -1.43 -17.36 10.29
CA THR A 333 -0.56 -16.68 11.27
C THR A 333 -1.19 -15.37 11.74
N SER A 334 -1.86 -14.61 10.85
CA SER A 334 -2.59 -13.40 11.21
C SER A 334 -3.77 -13.68 12.15
N GLU A 335 -4.46 -14.81 11.98
CA GLU A 335 -5.52 -15.25 12.91
C GLU A 335 -4.95 -15.60 14.28
N GLU A 336 -3.86 -16.37 14.32
CA GLU A 336 -3.15 -16.73 15.55
C GLU A 336 -2.66 -15.47 16.29
N LEU A 337 -2.07 -14.51 15.57
CA LEU A 337 -1.59 -13.24 16.13
C LEU A 337 -2.74 -12.39 16.68
N LYS A 338 -3.86 -12.29 15.96
CA LYS A 338 -5.06 -11.59 16.41
C LYS A 338 -5.66 -12.20 17.68
N GLN A 339 -5.71 -13.53 17.77
CA GLN A 339 -6.23 -14.22 18.96
C GLN A 339 -5.32 -14.05 20.18
N ASN A 340 -4.01 -13.98 19.96
CA ASN A 340 -2.99 -13.91 21.01
C ASN A 340 -2.56 -12.49 21.39
N VAL A 341 -3.32 -11.45 21.01
CA VAL A 341 -3.02 -10.07 21.42
C VAL A 341 -3.20 -9.92 22.94
N ALA A 342 -2.11 -10.08 23.68
CA ALA A 342 -2.06 -10.02 25.14
C ALA A 342 -1.40 -8.71 25.63
N ARG A 343 -1.98 -7.56 25.27
CA ARG A 343 -1.47 -6.24 25.68
C ARG A 343 -2.36 -5.63 26.77
N LYS A 344 -1.73 -5.01 27.77
CA LYS A 344 -2.41 -4.19 28.78
C LYS A 344 -2.68 -2.81 28.18
N ALA A 345 -3.82 -2.64 27.54
CA ALA A 345 -4.20 -1.42 26.83
C ALA A 345 -5.72 -1.25 26.85
N SER A 346 -6.19 -0.09 26.37
CA SER A 346 -7.62 0.15 26.15
C SER A 346 -8.20 -0.89 25.18
N LEU A 347 -9.48 -1.22 25.37
CA LEU A 347 -10.19 -2.14 24.49
C LEU A 347 -10.24 -1.60 23.05
N SER A 348 -10.43 -0.29 22.87
CA SER A 348 -10.42 0.41 21.58
C SER A 348 -9.09 0.22 20.83
N LYS A 349 -7.97 0.28 21.53
CA LYS A 349 -6.64 0.06 20.96
C LYS A 349 -6.40 -1.39 20.58
N LEU A 350 -6.83 -2.34 21.41
CA LEU A 350 -6.76 -3.77 21.07
C LEU A 350 -7.59 -4.09 19.82
N TYR A 351 -8.80 -3.51 19.73
CA TYR A 351 -9.65 -3.64 18.55
C TYR A 351 -8.98 -3.05 17.30
N SER A 352 -8.37 -1.87 17.41
CA SER A 352 -7.65 -1.21 16.32
C SER A 352 -6.49 -2.06 15.79
N ILE A 353 -5.72 -2.68 16.70
CA ILE A 353 -4.67 -3.64 16.33
C ILE A 353 -5.28 -4.88 15.65
N GLY A 354 -6.37 -5.42 16.20
CA GLY A 354 -7.11 -6.55 15.63
C GLY A 354 -7.59 -6.30 14.20
N SER A 355 -8.08 -5.08 13.91
CA SER A 355 -8.55 -4.70 12.58
C SER A 355 -7.44 -4.71 11.52
N ILE A 356 -6.18 -4.49 11.91
CA ILE A 356 -5.05 -4.57 10.97
C ILE A 356 -4.78 -6.01 10.55
N TYR A 357 -4.88 -6.97 11.48
CA TYR A 357 -4.80 -8.39 11.13
C TYR A 357 -5.96 -8.84 10.24
N ASP A 358 -7.17 -8.33 10.47
CA ASP A 358 -8.30 -8.60 9.57
C ASP A 358 -8.05 -8.02 8.17
N HIS A 359 -7.42 -6.85 8.08
CA HIS A 359 -7.05 -6.27 6.78
C HIS A 359 -5.97 -7.12 6.06
N ILE A 360 -4.96 -7.63 6.79
CA ILE A 360 -3.97 -8.57 6.22
C ILE A 360 -4.67 -9.82 5.67
N LYS A 361 -5.68 -10.35 6.37
CA LYS A 361 -6.45 -11.50 5.90
C LYS A 361 -7.21 -11.20 4.60
N GLU A 362 -7.85 -10.04 4.52
CA GLU A 362 -8.56 -9.61 3.31
C GLU A 362 -7.61 -9.47 2.12
N LEU A 363 -6.42 -8.89 2.32
CA LEU A 363 -5.39 -8.83 1.27
C LEU A 363 -4.95 -10.23 0.83
N CYS A 364 -4.79 -11.18 1.76
CA CYS A 364 -4.48 -12.56 1.40
C CYS A 364 -5.58 -13.17 0.53
N GLN A 365 -6.86 -12.99 0.90
CA GLN A 365 -7.99 -13.51 0.13
C GLN A 365 -8.07 -12.87 -1.26
N PHE A 366 -7.83 -11.57 -1.36
CA PHE A 366 -7.76 -10.85 -2.64
C PHE A 366 -6.68 -11.43 -3.55
N TYR A 367 -5.44 -11.57 -3.06
CA TYR A 367 -4.34 -12.11 -3.87
C TYR A 367 -4.49 -13.60 -4.18
N GLN A 368 -5.15 -14.39 -3.31
CA GLN A 368 -5.51 -15.77 -3.61
C GLN A 368 -6.53 -15.88 -4.75
N ALA A 369 -7.56 -15.02 -4.77
CA ALA A 369 -8.51 -14.95 -5.87
C ALA A 369 -7.82 -14.51 -7.16
N TRP A 370 -6.93 -13.51 -7.10
CA TRP A 370 -6.14 -13.07 -8.24
C TRP A 370 -5.25 -14.20 -8.79
N GLU A 371 -4.52 -14.91 -7.93
CA GLU A 371 -3.70 -16.07 -8.31
C GLU A 371 -4.54 -17.16 -8.99
N GLN A 372 -5.69 -17.50 -8.42
CA GLN A 372 -6.59 -18.49 -8.98
C GLN A 372 -7.06 -18.10 -10.39
N MET A 373 -7.37 -16.83 -10.62
CA MET A 373 -7.74 -16.32 -11.95
C MET A 373 -6.61 -16.46 -12.98
N ILE A 374 -5.37 -16.19 -12.58
CA ILE A 374 -4.20 -16.37 -13.45
C ILE A 374 -4.02 -17.84 -13.83
N LEU A 375 -4.07 -18.74 -12.85
CA LEU A 375 -3.74 -20.15 -13.05
C LEU A 375 -4.85 -20.95 -13.71
N ASN A 376 -6.08 -20.77 -13.25
CA ASN A 376 -7.20 -21.66 -13.52
C ASN A 376 -8.33 -21.00 -14.33
N GLY A 377 -8.30 -19.67 -14.48
CA GLY A 377 -9.36 -18.92 -15.17
C GLY A 377 -10.46 -18.45 -14.19
N PRO A 378 -11.68 -18.20 -14.68
CA PRO A 378 -12.70 -17.54 -13.87
C PRO A 378 -13.07 -18.36 -12.63
N ILE A 379 -13.37 -17.66 -11.54
CA ILE A 379 -13.83 -18.25 -10.28
C ILE A 379 -15.34 -18.45 -10.38
N GLU A 380 -15.77 -19.71 -10.29
CA GLU A 380 -17.19 -20.12 -10.34
C GLU A 380 -17.92 -19.93 -9.01
N ASN A 381 -17.19 -19.97 -7.89
CA ASN A 381 -17.72 -19.66 -6.56
C ASN A 381 -17.84 -18.15 -6.35
N ASN A 382 -18.56 -17.73 -5.29
CA ASN A 382 -18.61 -16.33 -4.88
C ASN A 382 -17.20 -15.79 -4.60
N LEU A 383 -16.89 -14.63 -5.18
CA LEU A 383 -15.67 -13.87 -4.88
C LEU A 383 -15.61 -13.54 -3.38
N PRO A 384 -14.39 -13.39 -2.81
CA PRO A 384 -14.26 -13.00 -1.41
C PRO A 384 -14.89 -11.63 -1.18
N GLN A 385 -15.66 -11.49 -0.10
CA GLN A 385 -16.18 -10.18 0.32
C GLN A 385 -15.06 -9.37 0.94
N LEU A 386 -14.79 -8.19 0.39
CA LEU A 386 -13.72 -7.30 0.83
C LEU A 386 -14.31 -5.99 1.35
N ARG A 387 -13.71 -5.40 2.39
CA ARG A 387 -14.13 -4.07 2.89
C ARG A 387 -13.81 -2.94 1.93
N ASN A 388 -12.76 -3.09 1.12
CA ASN A 388 -12.44 -2.14 0.05
C ASN A 388 -13.26 -2.48 -1.19
N SER A 389 -14.26 -1.65 -1.51
CA SER A 389 -15.12 -1.80 -2.68
C SER A 389 -14.33 -1.82 -3.98
N ASP A 390 -13.32 -0.95 -4.12
CA ASP A 390 -12.55 -0.83 -5.36
C ASP A 390 -11.81 -2.14 -5.69
N TYR A 391 -11.35 -2.88 -4.67
CA TYR A 391 -10.69 -4.17 -4.87
C TYR A 391 -11.68 -5.29 -5.18
N TYR A 392 -12.86 -5.26 -4.58
CA TYR A 392 -13.93 -6.20 -4.92
C TYR A 392 -14.40 -5.98 -6.37
N ASP A 393 -14.69 -4.74 -6.74
CA ASP A 393 -15.14 -4.34 -8.07
C ASP A 393 -14.08 -4.66 -9.13
N LEU A 394 -12.79 -4.52 -8.80
CA LEU A 394 -11.69 -4.93 -9.68
C LEU A 394 -11.67 -6.45 -9.90
N LEU A 395 -11.79 -7.26 -8.83
CA LEU A 395 -11.88 -8.72 -8.98
C LEU A 395 -13.11 -9.14 -9.79
N GLU A 396 -14.25 -8.50 -9.57
CA GLU A 396 -15.48 -8.77 -10.33
C GLU A 396 -15.30 -8.41 -11.82
N SER A 397 -14.67 -7.28 -12.10
CA SER A 397 -14.35 -6.84 -13.46
C SER A 397 -13.43 -7.84 -14.17
N MET A 398 -12.35 -8.25 -13.52
CA MET A 398 -11.40 -9.24 -14.04
C MET A 398 -12.05 -10.61 -14.26
N ASN A 399 -12.81 -11.10 -13.28
CA ASN A 399 -13.50 -12.38 -13.38
C ASN A 399 -14.53 -12.36 -14.53
N SER A 400 -15.27 -11.26 -14.67
CA SER A 400 -16.23 -11.06 -15.76
C SER A 400 -15.56 -10.94 -17.13
N HIS A 401 -14.35 -10.37 -17.20
CA HIS A 401 -13.54 -10.32 -18.42
C HIS A 401 -13.18 -11.73 -18.90
N LEU A 402 -12.75 -12.61 -17.99
CA LEU A 402 -12.46 -14.02 -18.32
C LEU A 402 -13.71 -14.78 -18.81
N LEU A 403 -14.90 -14.28 -18.49
CA LEU A 403 -16.20 -14.82 -18.88
C LEU A 403 -16.83 -14.13 -20.10
N ILE A 404 -16.12 -13.26 -20.84
CA ILE A 404 -16.64 -12.63 -22.07
C ILE A 404 -17.26 -13.62 -23.06
N PRO A 405 -16.76 -14.85 -23.27
CA PRO A 405 -17.46 -15.81 -24.13
C PRO A 405 -18.92 -16.09 -23.71
N ARG A 406 -19.25 -15.90 -22.42
CA ARG A 406 -20.56 -16.11 -21.80
C ARG A 406 -21.27 -14.80 -21.41
N LYS A 407 -20.59 -13.66 -21.47
CA LYS A 407 -21.06 -12.34 -21.02
C LYS A 407 -20.91 -11.29 -22.12
N SER A 408 -21.64 -10.18 -22.02
CA SER A 408 -21.46 -9.08 -22.99
C SER A 408 -20.17 -8.28 -22.75
N ILE A 409 -19.42 -7.98 -23.80
CA ILE A 409 -18.28 -7.03 -23.77
C ILE A 409 -18.70 -5.69 -23.15
N LYS A 410 -19.92 -5.22 -23.44
CA LYS A 410 -20.48 -3.97 -22.88
C LYS A 410 -20.59 -4.02 -21.36
N HIS A 411 -21.00 -5.16 -20.80
CA HIS A 411 -21.09 -5.32 -19.35
C HIS A 411 -19.70 -5.23 -18.69
N VAL A 412 -18.70 -5.92 -19.26
CA VAL A 412 -17.32 -5.87 -18.74
C VAL A 412 -16.73 -4.47 -18.86
N TYR A 413 -16.96 -3.79 -19.98
CA TYR A 413 -16.56 -2.39 -20.15
C TYR A 413 -17.14 -1.50 -19.06
N ASN A 414 -18.44 -1.59 -18.78
CA ASN A 414 -19.11 -0.78 -17.76
C ASN A 414 -18.56 -1.04 -16.34
N LEU A 415 -18.14 -2.28 -16.04
CA LEU A 415 -17.50 -2.61 -14.76
C LEU A 415 -16.14 -1.91 -14.62
N TYR A 416 -15.29 -1.92 -15.65
CA TYR A 416 -14.04 -1.15 -15.62
C TYR A 416 -14.28 0.36 -15.67
N GLU A 417 -15.30 0.83 -16.38
CA GLU A 417 -15.64 2.25 -16.45
C GLU A 417 -16.02 2.83 -15.07
N SER A 418 -16.71 2.05 -14.22
CA SER A 418 -17.07 2.48 -12.87
C SER A 418 -15.82 2.76 -12.02
N LEU A 419 -14.76 1.96 -12.21
CA LEU A 419 -13.47 2.08 -11.53
C LEU A 419 -12.64 3.29 -11.97
N LEU A 420 -12.99 3.95 -13.09
CA LEU A 420 -12.29 5.16 -13.51
C LEU A 420 -12.44 6.32 -12.51
N LYS A 421 -13.46 6.26 -11.65
CA LYS A 421 -13.73 7.23 -10.57
C LYS A 421 -13.01 6.88 -9.25
N SER A 422 -12.29 5.75 -9.21
CA SER A 422 -11.53 5.34 -8.02
C SER A 422 -10.54 6.43 -7.60
N LYS A 423 -10.34 6.56 -6.28
CA LYS A 423 -9.30 7.42 -5.70
C LYS A 423 -7.92 6.75 -5.72
N ASP A 424 -7.89 5.44 -5.93
CA ASP A 424 -6.67 4.67 -6.11
C ASP A 424 -6.19 4.80 -7.56
N SER A 425 -5.00 5.37 -7.73
CA SER A 425 -4.45 5.65 -9.05
C SER A 425 -4.05 4.37 -9.80
N GLU A 426 -3.64 3.33 -9.08
CA GLU A 426 -3.24 2.04 -9.66
C GLU A 426 -4.47 1.30 -10.18
N VAL A 427 -5.53 1.17 -9.36
CA VAL A 427 -6.80 0.56 -9.79
C VAL A 427 -7.37 1.29 -11.00
N ARG A 428 -7.35 2.62 -10.99
CA ARG A 428 -7.81 3.44 -12.10
C ARG A 428 -6.97 3.25 -13.37
N LEU A 429 -5.65 3.13 -13.26
CA LEU A 429 -4.77 2.84 -14.40
C LEU A 429 -5.04 1.44 -14.97
N ILE A 430 -5.22 0.42 -14.12
CA ILE A 430 -5.62 -0.93 -14.54
C ILE A 430 -6.94 -0.86 -15.33
N ALA A 431 -7.93 -0.13 -14.82
CA ALA A 431 -9.22 0.04 -15.48
C ALA A 431 -9.10 0.75 -16.84
N PHE A 432 -8.34 1.84 -16.94
CA PHE A 432 -8.09 2.51 -18.22
C PHE A 432 -7.46 1.58 -19.26
N MET A 433 -6.47 0.78 -18.87
CA MET A 433 -5.83 -0.18 -19.77
C MET A 433 -6.82 -1.23 -20.28
N HIS A 434 -7.68 -1.77 -19.41
CA HIS A 434 -8.68 -2.74 -19.82
C HIS A 434 -9.77 -2.12 -20.70
N CYS A 435 -10.24 -0.91 -20.39
CA CYS A 435 -11.16 -0.17 -21.27
C CYS A 435 -10.55 0.05 -22.66
N PHE A 436 -9.26 0.40 -22.73
CA PHE A 436 -8.54 0.56 -24.00
C PHE A 436 -8.48 -0.76 -24.77
N ILE A 437 -8.08 -1.86 -24.12
CA ILE A 437 -8.02 -3.20 -24.75
C ILE A 437 -9.39 -3.61 -25.32
N LEU A 438 -10.47 -3.42 -24.55
CA LEU A 438 -11.82 -3.75 -25.00
C LEU A 438 -12.25 -2.90 -26.19
N THR A 439 -11.95 -1.60 -26.17
CA THR A 439 -12.26 -0.66 -27.26
C THR A 439 -11.51 -1.02 -28.54
N ILE A 440 -10.20 -1.31 -28.46
CA ILE A 440 -9.39 -1.75 -29.60
C ILE A 440 -9.87 -3.10 -30.15
N SER A 441 -10.25 -4.02 -29.26
CA SER A 441 -10.78 -5.32 -29.68
C SER A 441 -12.10 -5.17 -30.44
N GLN A 442 -12.99 -4.27 -29.99
CA GLN A 442 -14.23 -3.94 -30.71
C GLN A 442 -13.94 -3.26 -32.05
N LEU A 443 -12.99 -2.31 -32.08
CA LEU A 443 -12.58 -1.64 -33.31
C LEU A 443 -12.07 -2.64 -34.36
N SER A 444 -11.20 -3.58 -33.97
CA SER A 444 -10.65 -4.60 -34.86
C SER A 444 -11.70 -5.59 -35.39
N GLN A 445 -12.88 -5.68 -34.77
CA GLN A 445 -13.98 -6.56 -35.19
C GLN A 445 -15.15 -5.76 -35.79
N CYS A 446 -15.03 -4.44 -35.89
CA CYS A 446 -16.11 -3.55 -36.29
C CYS A 446 -16.37 -3.68 -37.80
N ASN A 447 -17.43 -4.41 -38.15
CA ASN A 447 -17.97 -4.46 -39.51
C ASN A 447 -19.15 -3.48 -39.71
N GLU A 448 -19.36 -2.59 -38.74
CA GLU A 448 -20.54 -1.71 -38.64
C GLU A 448 -20.34 -0.35 -39.34
N GLU A 449 -21.42 0.47 -39.36
CA GLU A 449 -21.48 1.76 -40.05
C GLU A 449 -20.39 2.77 -39.62
N PRO A 450 -19.99 3.71 -40.51
CA PRO A 450 -18.90 4.66 -40.27
C PRO A 450 -18.97 5.44 -38.94
N ASP A 451 -20.18 5.69 -38.45
CA ASP A 451 -20.41 6.43 -37.20
C ASP A 451 -19.95 5.65 -35.96
N GLN A 452 -20.21 4.33 -35.90
CA GLN A 452 -19.75 3.49 -34.80
C GLN A 452 -18.23 3.35 -34.81
N PHE A 453 -17.66 3.16 -36.01
CA PHE A 453 -16.22 3.08 -36.21
C PHE A 453 -15.53 4.37 -35.71
N SER A 454 -16.04 5.54 -36.10
CA SER A 454 -15.53 6.85 -35.67
C SER A 454 -15.61 7.04 -34.14
N ARG A 455 -16.72 6.63 -33.51
CA ARG A 455 -16.87 6.69 -32.04
C ARG A 455 -15.84 5.83 -31.32
N LEU A 456 -15.59 4.61 -31.79
CA LEU A 456 -14.60 3.71 -31.19
C LEU A 456 -13.18 4.27 -31.30
N ILE A 457 -12.82 4.88 -32.44
CA ILE A 457 -11.53 5.57 -32.62
C ILE A 457 -11.40 6.72 -31.61
N GLN A 458 -12.42 7.57 -31.49
CA GLN A 458 -12.39 8.70 -30.57
C GLN A 458 -12.26 8.23 -29.11
N GLN A 459 -13.00 7.18 -28.74
CA GLN A 459 -12.94 6.57 -27.42
C GLN A 459 -11.56 5.97 -27.12
N ALA A 460 -10.95 5.28 -28.08
CA ALA A 460 -9.61 4.71 -27.94
C ALA A 460 -8.56 5.81 -27.74
N ASN A 461 -8.57 6.86 -28.56
CA ASN A 461 -7.64 7.99 -28.44
C ASN A 461 -7.81 8.73 -27.11
N ASN A 462 -9.05 8.98 -26.68
CA ASN A 462 -9.33 9.60 -25.40
C ASN A 462 -8.80 8.76 -24.24
N THR A 463 -9.05 7.45 -24.27
CA THR A 463 -8.60 6.51 -23.23
C THR A 463 -7.08 6.43 -23.19
N TRP A 464 -6.41 6.35 -24.36
CA TRP A 464 -4.96 6.35 -24.47
C TRP A 464 -4.32 7.59 -23.85
N ASN A 465 -4.84 8.78 -24.17
CA ASN A 465 -4.37 10.04 -23.59
C ASN A 465 -4.53 10.07 -22.06
N GLN A 466 -5.60 9.48 -21.53
CA GLN A 466 -5.77 9.34 -20.08
C GLN A 466 -4.76 8.38 -19.46
N ILE A 467 -4.41 7.26 -20.14
CA ILE A 467 -3.38 6.32 -19.65
C ILE A 467 -2.05 7.05 -19.49
N ILE A 468 -1.58 7.74 -20.53
CA ILE A 468 -0.28 8.45 -20.51
C ILE A 468 -0.27 9.53 -19.42
N LYS A 469 -1.29 10.39 -19.41
CA LYS A 469 -1.40 11.48 -18.42
C LYS A 469 -1.46 10.98 -16.97
N ASN A 470 -2.19 9.89 -16.70
CA ASN A 470 -2.28 9.35 -15.34
C ASN A 470 -0.99 8.63 -14.92
N MET A 471 -0.21 8.09 -15.85
CA MET A 471 1.04 7.41 -15.53
C MET A 471 2.17 8.39 -15.14
N GLU A 472 2.29 9.52 -15.84
CA GLU A 472 3.40 10.50 -15.69
C GLU A 472 3.66 10.97 -14.25
N HIS A 473 2.63 10.96 -13.40
CA HIS A 473 2.71 11.46 -12.02
C HIS A 473 2.69 10.34 -10.97
N THR A 474 2.83 9.08 -11.37
CA THR A 474 2.77 7.92 -10.48
C THR A 474 4.09 7.15 -10.46
N PRO A 475 4.37 6.36 -9.40
CA PRO A 475 5.51 5.42 -9.36
C PRO A 475 5.60 4.47 -10.56
N MET A 476 4.49 4.22 -11.26
CA MET A 476 4.44 3.31 -12.41
C MET A 476 5.30 3.76 -13.59
N VAL A 477 5.67 5.04 -13.66
CA VAL A 477 6.62 5.55 -14.66
C VAL A 477 8.02 4.92 -14.54
N ASN A 478 8.36 4.39 -13.36
CA ASN A 478 9.63 3.71 -13.10
C ASN A 478 9.48 2.18 -13.10
N ASN A 479 8.28 1.64 -13.40
CA ASN A 479 8.04 0.20 -13.40
C ASN A 479 8.12 -0.36 -14.82
N ASN A 480 9.09 -1.24 -15.06
CA ASN A 480 9.33 -1.83 -16.39
C ASN A 480 8.18 -2.71 -16.90
N THR A 481 7.45 -3.39 -16.02
CA THR A 481 6.25 -4.18 -16.39
C THR A 481 5.20 -3.27 -16.99
N TRP A 482 4.93 -2.13 -16.36
CA TRP A 482 3.96 -1.13 -16.83
C TRP A 482 4.41 -0.46 -18.14
N LEU A 483 5.66 -0.01 -18.20
CA LEU A 483 6.22 0.63 -19.41
C LEU A 483 6.22 -0.32 -20.62
N CYS A 484 6.59 -1.58 -20.43
CA CYS A 484 6.55 -2.59 -21.49
C CYS A 484 5.11 -2.91 -21.91
N THR A 485 4.17 -2.96 -20.96
CA THR A 485 2.74 -3.15 -21.24
C THR A 485 2.20 -2.02 -22.12
N ILE A 486 2.53 -0.75 -21.82
CA ILE A 486 2.16 0.39 -22.67
C ILE A 486 2.72 0.24 -24.07
N ALA A 487 4.03 -0.04 -24.22
CA ALA A 487 4.63 -0.20 -25.54
C ALA A 487 3.96 -1.34 -26.34
N THR A 488 3.64 -2.44 -25.66
CA THR A 488 2.92 -3.59 -26.23
C THR A 488 1.53 -3.20 -26.70
N LEU A 489 0.73 -2.52 -25.87
CA LEU A 489 -0.63 -2.09 -26.20
C LEU A 489 -0.65 -1.07 -27.35
N TRP A 490 0.31 -0.15 -27.38
CA TRP A 490 0.45 0.81 -28.46
C TRP A 490 0.67 0.09 -29.80
N VAL A 491 1.64 -0.83 -29.86
CA VAL A 491 1.95 -1.60 -31.07
C VAL A 491 0.77 -2.47 -31.52
N LEU A 492 0.10 -3.16 -30.58
CA LEU A 492 -1.10 -3.95 -30.91
C LEU A 492 -2.22 -3.11 -31.54
N SER A 493 -2.33 -1.83 -31.18
CA SER A 493 -3.37 -0.94 -31.69
C SER A 493 -3.05 -0.27 -33.03
N LYS A 494 -1.79 -0.27 -33.47
CA LYS A 494 -1.28 0.56 -34.59
C LYS A 494 -0.79 -0.21 -35.81
N PHE A 495 -0.70 -1.54 -35.75
CA PHE A 495 -0.15 -2.34 -36.84
C PHE A 495 -1.01 -3.55 -37.18
N GLU A 496 -1.10 -3.85 -38.48
CA GLU A 496 -1.40 -5.19 -38.97
C GLU A 496 -0.18 -6.12 -38.73
N PRO A 497 -0.39 -7.41 -38.48
CA PRO A 497 -1.67 -8.13 -38.44
C PRO A 497 -2.33 -8.15 -37.05
N PHE A 498 -1.94 -7.27 -36.12
CA PHE A 498 -2.40 -7.33 -34.74
C PHE A 498 -3.79 -6.72 -34.51
N SER A 499 -4.13 -5.71 -35.30
CA SER A 499 -5.49 -5.17 -35.43
C SER A 499 -5.87 -5.18 -36.91
N ASN A 500 -7.10 -5.59 -37.23
CA ASN A 500 -7.63 -5.51 -38.59
C ASN A 500 -7.90 -4.07 -39.02
N HIS A 501 -8.10 -3.18 -38.05
CA HIS A 501 -8.34 -1.76 -38.25
C HIS A 501 -7.37 -0.99 -37.34
N PRO A 502 -6.08 -0.90 -37.71
CA PRO A 502 -5.10 -0.18 -36.91
C PRO A 502 -5.50 1.30 -36.79
N LEU A 503 -5.31 1.87 -35.60
CA LEU A 503 -5.50 3.30 -35.40
C LEU A 503 -4.48 4.06 -36.28
N PRO A 504 -4.86 5.20 -36.87
CA PRO A 504 -3.97 5.98 -37.74
C PRO A 504 -2.70 6.41 -36.99
N ASN A 505 -1.57 6.41 -37.70
CA ASN A 505 -0.27 6.88 -37.21
C ASN A 505 -0.08 8.32 -37.69
N ASP A 506 -0.42 9.29 -36.85
CA ASP A 506 -0.31 10.71 -37.21
C ASP A 506 1.07 11.31 -36.88
N ASN A 507 1.92 10.56 -36.16
CA ASN A 507 3.23 11.03 -35.67
C ASN A 507 4.32 9.95 -35.79
N ASP A 508 5.28 10.16 -36.71
CA ASP A 508 6.40 9.25 -36.92
C ASP A 508 7.38 9.20 -35.72
N GLU A 509 7.51 10.28 -34.96
CA GLU A 509 8.37 10.29 -33.75
C GLU A 509 7.82 9.38 -32.67
N GLU A 510 6.50 9.42 -32.45
CA GLU A 510 5.81 8.53 -31.50
C GLU A 510 5.98 7.06 -31.92
N ARG A 511 5.85 6.79 -33.22
CA ARG A 511 6.06 5.46 -33.77
C ARG A 511 7.48 4.94 -33.52
N GLN A 512 8.50 5.75 -33.81
CA GLN A 512 9.88 5.37 -33.56
C GLN A 512 10.15 5.16 -32.07
N LEU A 513 9.57 5.99 -31.20
CA LEU A 513 9.71 5.87 -29.75
C LEU A 513 9.22 4.51 -29.24
N TYR A 514 8.00 4.11 -29.60
CA TYR A 514 7.42 2.85 -29.10
C TYR A 514 8.04 1.62 -29.73
N LEU A 515 8.40 1.65 -31.02
CA LEU A 515 9.12 0.56 -31.65
C LEU A 515 10.50 0.34 -31.02
N LYS A 516 11.26 1.42 -30.76
CA LYS A 516 12.55 1.36 -30.07
C LYS A 516 12.40 0.84 -28.62
N LYS A 517 11.37 1.29 -27.90
CA LYS A 517 11.06 0.73 -26.56
C LYS A 517 10.79 -0.76 -26.62
N LEU A 518 9.96 -1.20 -27.57
CA LEU A 518 9.63 -2.62 -27.75
C LEU A 518 10.87 -3.44 -28.10
N GLU A 519 11.72 -2.95 -29.00
CA GLU A 519 12.99 -3.58 -29.39
C GLU A 519 13.94 -3.75 -28.19
N ASN A 520 14.11 -2.70 -27.37
CA ASN A 520 14.93 -2.77 -26.16
C ASN A 520 14.41 -3.82 -25.16
N TYR A 521 13.09 -3.83 -24.90
CA TYR A 521 12.48 -4.83 -24.02
C TYR A 521 12.61 -6.24 -24.61
N TYR A 522 12.35 -6.41 -25.91
CA TYR A 522 12.45 -7.70 -26.59
C TYR A 522 13.87 -8.25 -26.51
N THR A 523 14.88 -7.43 -26.84
CA THR A 523 16.29 -7.84 -26.80
C THR A 523 16.73 -8.29 -25.41
N ALA A 524 16.28 -7.60 -24.36
CA ALA A 524 16.62 -7.93 -22.97
C ALA A 524 15.86 -9.15 -22.41
N ASN A 525 14.75 -9.57 -23.05
CA ASN A 525 13.83 -10.60 -22.53
C ASN A 525 13.45 -11.66 -23.57
N SER A 526 14.19 -11.77 -24.67
CA SER A 526 13.91 -12.73 -25.73
C SER A 526 14.06 -14.16 -25.21
N LEU A 527 13.21 -15.05 -25.72
CA LEU A 527 13.34 -16.49 -25.47
C LEU A 527 14.43 -17.14 -26.36
N LEU A 528 14.97 -16.40 -27.34
CA LEU A 528 16.14 -16.82 -28.11
C LEU A 528 17.39 -16.66 -27.24
N SER A 529 18.29 -17.65 -27.27
CA SER A 529 19.53 -17.61 -26.50
C SER A 529 20.43 -16.49 -27.04
N SER A 530 20.57 -15.40 -26.30
CA SER A 530 21.60 -14.40 -26.58
C SER A 530 22.83 -14.68 -25.72
N ASP A 531 23.94 -15.03 -26.36
CA ASP A 531 25.28 -15.14 -25.73
C ASP A 531 25.84 -13.76 -25.27
N GLN A 532 25.07 -12.69 -25.46
CA GLN A 532 25.47 -11.34 -25.09
C GLN A 532 25.12 -11.03 -23.64
N SER A 533 26.06 -11.40 -22.78
CA SER A 533 26.40 -10.78 -21.48
C SER A 533 25.31 -10.70 -20.41
N ALA A 534 25.59 -11.39 -19.30
CA ALA A 534 24.96 -11.27 -17.99
C ALA A 534 25.15 -9.88 -17.31
N GLN A 535 25.08 -8.78 -18.06
CA GLN A 535 25.01 -7.44 -17.50
C GLN A 535 23.54 -7.16 -17.10
N PRO A 536 23.28 -6.54 -15.94
CA PRO A 536 21.93 -6.15 -15.55
C PRO A 536 21.40 -5.08 -16.52
N SER A 537 20.58 -5.50 -17.49
CA SER A 537 19.87 -4.58 -18.38
C SER A 537 18.76 -3.87 -17.61
N SER A 538 18.67 -2.55 -17.76
CA SER A 538 17.59 -1.72 -17.21
C SER A 538 16.20 -2.07 -17.77
N PHE A 539 16.12 -2.88 -18.84
CA PHE A 539 14.88 -3.33 -19.47
C PHE A 539 14.45 -4.74 -19.05
N LYS A 540 15.12 -5.36 -18.07
CA LYS A 540 14.77 -6.70 -17.63
C LYS A 540 13.40 -6.73 -16.97
N LEU A 541 12.56 -7.66 -17.40
CA LEU A 541 11.20 -7.85 -16.89
C LEU A 541 11.15 -8.97 -15.87
N LYS A 542 10.22 -8.83 -14.93
CA LYS A 542 9.73 -9.94 -14.12
C LYS A 542 9.10 -10.99 -15.03
N LYS A 543 9.13 -12.26 -14.63
CA LYS A 543 8.67 -13.39 -15.45
C LYS A 543 7.13 -13.51 -15.52
N CYS A 544 6.46 -12.42 -15.89
CA CYS A 544 5.02 -12.36 -16.11
C CYS A 544 4.66 -13.02 -17.44
N LEU A 545 3.99 -14.18 -17.39
CA LEU A 545 3.89 -15.07 -18.55
C LEU A 545 3.17 -14.44 -19.76
N LEU A 546 2.07 -13.72 -19.51
CA LEU A 546 1.31 -13.05 -20.58
C LEU A 546 2.13 -11.93 -21.23
N LEU A 547 2.84 -11.12 -20.44
CA LEU A 547 3.66 -10.03 -20.98
C LEU A 547 4.85 -10.58 -21.78
N HIS A 548 5.51 -11.62 -21.27
CA HIS A 548 6.58 -12.31 -22.02
C HIS A 548 6.05 -12.94 -23.31
N PHE A 549 4.83 -13.49 -23.30
CA PHE A 549 4.19 -13.98 -24.54
C PHE A 549 4.01 -12.85 -25.54
N LEU A 550 3.36 -11.76 -25.15
CA LEU A 550 3.04 -10.65 -26.03
C LEU A 550 4.32 -10.00 -26.59
N LEU A 551 5.32 -9.78 -25.73
CA LEU A 551 6.60 -9.19 -26.14
C LEU A 551 7.34 -10.06 -27.16
N ASN A 552 7.42 -11.38 -26.93
CA ASN A 552 8.09 -12.29 -27.86
C ASN A 552 7.27 -12.54 -29.12
N PHE A 553 5.93 -12.54 -29.03
CA PHE A 553 5.04 -12.61 -30.20
C PHE A 553 5.21 -11.40 -31.10
N LEU A 554 5.18 -10.19 -30.54
CA LEU A 554 5.38 -8.94 -31.27
C LEU A 554 6.80 -8.84 -31.82
N GLY A 555 7.82 -8.99 -30.97
CA GLY A 555 9.22 -8.88 -31.38
C GLY A 555 9.61 -9.92 -32.43
N GLY A 556 9.10 -11.15 -32.29
CA GLY A 556 9.25 -12.22 -33.28
C GLY A 556 8.60 -11.94 -34.63
N THR A 557 7.52 -11.17 -34.65
CA THR A 557 6.79 -10.82 -35.86
C THR A 557 7.39 -9.58 -36.54
N ILE A 558 7.90 -8.63 -35.75
CA ILE A 558 8.39 -7.33 -36.25
C ILE A 558 9.90 -7.34 -36.53
N PHE A 559 10.71 -7.90 -35.63
CA PHE A 559 12.17 -7.72 -35.64
C PHE A 559 12.96 -8.96 -36.11
N VAL A 560 12.38 -10.16 -36.08
CA VAL A 560 13.10 -11.39 -36.43
C VAL A 560 12.88 -11.74 -37.89
N SER A 561 13.96 -11.69 -38.66
CA SER A 561 13.95 -12.05 -40.09
C SER A 561 14.21 -13.54 -40.33
N ASP A 562 15.00 -14.20 -39.49
CA ASP A 562 15.33 -15.60 -39.66
C ASP A 562 14.14 -16.52 -39.38
N ILE A 563 13.82 -17.39 -40.34
CA ILE A 563 12.65 -18.27 -40.30
C ILE A 563 12.80 -19.34 -39.21
N GLN A 564 14.01 -19.82 -38.96
CA GLN A 564 14.27 -20.87 -37.97
C GLN A 564 14.17 -20.30 -36.55
N GLU A 565 14.70 -19.11 -36.31
CA GLU A 565 14.53 -18.36 -35.06
C GLU A 565 13.05 -18.08 -34.79
N ARG A 566 12.29 -17.62 -35.80
CA ARG A 566 10.83 -17.45 -35.70
C ARG A 566 10.12 -18.75 -35.34
N CYS A 567 10.53 -19.88 -35.93
CA CYS A 567 9.97 -21.20 -35.56
C CYS A 567 10.25 -21.54 -34.09
N ASN A 568 11.48 -21.33 -33.61
CA ASN A 568 11.87 -21.63 -32.23
C ASN A 568 11.12 -20.75 -31.22
N LEU A 569 11.00 -19.45 -31.53
CA LEU A 569 10.31 -18.47 -30.72
C LEU A 569 8.81 -18.77 -30.65
N SER A 570 8.17 -19.00 -31.79
CA SER A 570 6.74 -19.34 -31.85
C SER A 570 6.40 -20.67 -31.17
N ALA A 571 7.28 -21.68 -31.28
CA ALA A 571 7.14 -22.94 -30.53
C ALA A 571 7.16 -22.70 -29.02
N SER A 572 8.11 -21.87 -28.57
CA SER A 572 8.29 -21.53 -27.15
C SER A 572 7.09 -20.76 -26.62
N CYS A 573 6.61 -19.74 -27.34
CA CYS A 573 5.41 -18.98 -26.99
C CYS A 573 4.17 -19.89 -26.91
N PHE A 574 3.97 -20.78 -27.88
CA PHE A 574 2.83 -21.71 -27.89
C PHE A 574 2.85 -22.67 -26.69
N GLN A 575 4.04 -23.17 -26.32
CA GLN A 575 4.19 -24.04 -25.15
C GLN A 575 4.03 -23.28 -23.83
N MET A 576 4.54 -22.06 -23.76
CA MET A 576 4.44 -21.18 -22.60
C MET A 576 2.98 -20.94 -22.21
N CYS A 577 2.08 -20.79 -23.20
CA CYS A 577 0.65 -20.64 -22.97
C CYS A 577 -0.05 -21.80 -22.24
N LYS A 578 0.59 -22.96 -22.07
CA LYS A 578 0.04 -24.08 -21.29
C LYS A 578 0.21 -23.91 -19.78
N GLN A 579 1.11 -23.02 -19.33
CA GLN A 579 1.48 -22.95 -17.90
C GLN A 579 0.48 -22.15 -17.05
N GLN A 580 -0.40 -21.34 -17.67
CA GLN A 580 -1.46 -20.60 -16.99
C GLN A 580 -2.72 -20.56 -17.86
N HIS A 581 -3.86 -20.09 -17.33
CA HIS A 581 -5.11 -20.01 -18.07
C HIS A 581 -5.09 -18.89 -19.11
N MET A 582 -4.78 -19.22 -20.37
CA MET A 582 -4.83 -18.27 -21.49
C MET A 582 -5.17 -18.94 -22.83
N PRO A 583 -6.35 -19.60 -22.95
CA PRO A 583 -6.66 -20.47 -24.08
C PRO A 583 -6.76 -19.73 -25.43
N VAL A 584 -7.29 -18.51 -25.46
CA VAL A 584 -7.37 -17.69 -26.69
C VAL A 584 -5.98 -17.22 -27.14
N ILE A 585 -5.13 -16.81 -26.20
CA ILE A 585 -3.75 -16.42 -26.48
C ILE A 585 -2.94 -17.62 -27.00
N ARG A 586 -3.15 -18.80 -26.39
CA ARG A 586 -2.57 -20.07 -26.86
C ARG A 586 -2.96 -20.38 -28.30
N TYR A 587 -4.21 -20.13 -28.67
CA TYR A 587 -4.71 -20.33 -30.02
C TYR A 587 -3.98 -19.43 -31.02
N ILE A 588 -3.85 -18.13 -30.71
CA ILE A 588 -3.11 -17.17 -31.55
C ILE A 588 -1.64 -17.59 -31.70
N GLY A 589 -0.98 -17.95 -30.59
CA GLY A 589 0.41 -18.45 -30.63
C GLY A 589 0.57 -19.71 -31.47
N GLY A 590 -0.41 -20.61 -31.44
CA GLY A 590 -0.42 -21.83 -32.25
C GLY A 590 -0.63 -21.57 -33.73
N ILE A 591 -1.50 -20.62 -34.13
CA ILE A 591 -1.66 -20.21 -35.54
C ILE A 591 -0.33 -19.64 -36.06
N TRP A 592 0.28 -18.73 -35.31
CA TRP A 592 1.56 -18.14 -35.69
C TRP A 592 2.64 -19.21 -35.86
N HIS A 593 2.71 -20.17 -34.94
CA HIS A 593 3.63 -21.29 -35.04
C HIS A 593 3.34 -22.18 -36.27
N LEU A 594 2.07 -22.48 -36.54
CA LEU A 594 1.66 -23.28 -37.70
C LEU A 594 2.11 -22.63 -39.02
N ILE A 595 1.93 -21.30 -39.15
CA ILE A 595 2.37 -20.54 -40.32
C ILE A 595 3.89 -20.63 -40.48
N ASN A 596 4.65 -20.37 -39.41
CA ASN A 596 6.11 -20.44 -39.45
C ASN A 596 6.61 -21.85 -39.81
N CYS A 597 6.02 -22.90 -39.24
CA CYS A 597 6.36 -24.30 -39.57
C CYS A 597 6.02 -24.67 -41.01
N THR A 598 4.93 -24.13 -41.56
CA THR A 598 4.52 -24.36 -42.95
C THR A 598 5.52 -23.71 -43.91
N VAL A 599 5.88 -22.45 -43.67
CA VAL A 599 6.88 -21.72 -44.45
C VAL A 599 8.25 -22.40 -44.36
N ALA A 600 8.62 -22.92 -43.19
CA ALA A 600 9.85 -23.67 -42.96
C ALA A 600 9.81 -25.14 -43.45
N MET A 601 8.70 -25.58 -44.07
CA MET A 601 8.48 -26.95 -44.56
C MET A 601 8.67 -28.05 -43.50
N LYS A 602 8.36 -27.76 -42.22
CA LYS A 602 8.45 -28.72 -41.10
C LYS A 602 7.18 -29.56 -40.97
N ASN A 603 6.93 -30.44 -41.95
CA ASN A 603 5.68 -31.19 -42.08
C ASN A 603 5.23 -31.95 -40.82
N LYS A 604 6.17 -32.52 -40.05
CA LYS A 604 5.86 -33.19 -38.77
C LYS A 604 5.29 -32.21 -37.74
N GLU A 605 5.91 -31.04 -37.58
CA GLU A 605 5.44 -30.02 -36.64
C GLU A 605 4.12 -29.38 -37.08
N VAL A 606 3.91 -29.22 -38.39
CA VAL A 606 2.62 -28.78 -38.95
C VAL A 606 1.50 -29.73 -38.53
N ALA A 607 1.70 -31.05 -38.69
CA ALA A 607 0.70 -32.05 -38.31
C ALA A 607 0.39 -32.02 -36.81
N VAL A 608 1.43 -31.96 -35.96
CA VAL A 608 1.29 -31.89 -34.50
C VAL A 608 0.60 -30.60 -34.06
N THR A 609 0.98 -29.47 -34.64
CA THR A 609 0.42 -28.15 -34.29
C THR A 609 -1.04 -28.05 -34.69
N ARG A 610 -1.41 -28.54 -35.89
CA ARG A 610 -2.80 -28.61 -36.32
C ARG A 610 -3.66 -29.44 -35.35
N ALA A 611 -3.22 -30.66 -35.01
CA ALA A 611 -3.96 -31.49 -34.06
C ALA A 611 -4.12 -30.83 -32.67
N LYS A 612 -3.12 -30.07 -32.21
CA LYS A 612 -3.23 -29.31 -30.95
C LYS A 612 -4.23 -28.14 -31.07
N LEU A 613 -4.25 -27.44 -32.20
CA LEU A 613 -5.19 -26.36 -32.46
C LEU A 613 -6.63 -26.88 -32.57
N ASP A 614 -6.86 -27.99 -33.27
CA ASP A 614 -8.18 -28.61 -33.41
C ASP A 614 -8.77 -28.95 -32.03
N ASN A 615 -7.97 -29.57 -31.15
CA ASN A 615 -8.37 -29.84 -29.77
C ASN A 615 -8.68 -28.55 -28.99
N LEU A 616 -7.84 -27.51 -29.13
CA LEU A 616 -8.04 -26.24 -28.43
C LEU A 616 -9.31 -25.51 -28.90
N VAL A 617 -9.64 -25.57 -30.19
CA VAL A 617 -10.88 -25.03 -30.73
C VAL A 617 -12.09 -25.78 -30.17
N CYS A 618 -12.03 -27.11 -30.09
CA CYS A 618 -13.09 -27.90 -29.46
C CYS A 618 -13.30 -27.50 -27.99
N GLU A 619 -12.23 -27.25 -27.21
CA GLU A 619 -12.33 -26.76 -25.83
C GLU A 619 -12.95 -25.36 -25.75
N LEU A 620 -12.50 -24.43 -26.60
CA LEU A 620 -13.02 -23.06 -26.68
C LEU A 620 -14.50 -23.01 -27.08
N LEU A 621 -14.94 -23.89 -27.97
CA LEU A 621 -16.35 -23.97 -28.39
C LEU A 621 -17.25 -24.63 -27.34
N LYS A 622 -16.74 -25.58 -26.55
CA LYS A 622 -17.48 -26.19 -25.41
C LYS A 622 -17.64 -25.25 -24.21
N SER A 623 -16.79 -24.23 -24.11
CA SER A 623 -16.76 -23.28 -23.00
C SER A 623 -17.58 -22.01 -23.24
N ARG A 624 -18.00 -21.77 -24.49
CA ARG A 624 -19.09 -20.87 -24.87
C ARG A 624 -20.42 -21.49 -24.46
#